data_AF-A0A952Q2K7-F1
#
_entry.id   AF-A0A952Q2K7-F1
#
_cell.length_a   1.000
_cell.length_b   1.000
_cell.length_c   1.000
_cell.angle_alpha   90.00
_cell.angle_beta   90.00
_cell.angle_gamma   90.00
#
_symmetry.space_group_name_H-M   'P 1'
#
loop_
_entity.id
_entity.type
_entity.pdbx_description
1 polymer ?
#
loop_
_entity_poly.entity_id
_entity_poly.type
_entity_poly.pdbx_seq_one_letter_code
_entity_poly.pdbx_strand_id
1 'polypeptide(L)'
;MDNVLEQLLVTNSEHGYGAYFGVATRRVGLSRWQRGGVSEVVNLPALFVDIDREPREALADLKRFPVLPSVVVFSGFGIHAYWLLKEPLKENVGRTNQLLSALARRLHGDSLTVAQCMRLPSSYNTKPQRHHTLCQVNVWRPDVTYEVAEFAQLLPVPTPSPRKQTPTQFSVASAPTVNSALIAAVADSFRERGYRRRESWLNGPCPFSHRHKRGDVHRSFGFNTATGYGYCFVCGTILLRDLCGALGFQPAYYGGLLAASTA
;
A
#
# COMPACT_ATOMS: atom_id res chain seq x y z
N MET A 1 30.43 2.33 -11.59
CA MET A 1 29.33 2.78 -10.71
C MET A 1 29.69 4.09 -10.03
N ASP A 2 30.95 4.28 -9.67
CA ASP A 2 31.48 5.43 -8.92
C ASP A 2 31.11 6.80 -9.49
N ASN A 3 31.20 6.99 -10.82
CA ASN A 3 30.84 8.26 -11.47
C ASN A 3 29.35 8.63 -11.29
N VAL A 4 28.42 7.67 -11.28
CA VAL A 4 26.98 7.96 -11.11
C VAL A 4 26.65 8.33 -9.67
N LEU A 5 27.28 7.64 -8.72
CA LEU A 5 27.10 7.93 -7.29
C LEU A 5 27.62 9.33 -6.96
N GLU A 6 28.82 9.66 -7.45
CA GLU A 6 29.43 10.98 -7.28
C GLU A 6 28.57 12.09 -7.89
N GLN A 7 28.11 11.92 -9.13
CA GLN A 7 27.19 12.87 -9.77
C GLN A 7 25.90 13.08 -8.96
N LEU A 8 25.33 12.01 -8.40
CA LEU A 8 24.12 12.10 -7.58
C LEU A 8 24.36 12.88 -6.28
N LEU A 9 25.52 12.66 -5.64
CA LEU A 9 25.91 13.36 -4.41
C LEU A 9 26.20 14.84 -4.68
N VAL A 10 26.97 15.16 -5.72
CA VAL A 10 27.24 16.55 -6.17
C VAL A 10 25.94 17.27 -6.47
N THR A 11 25.05 16.65 -7.25
CA THR A 11 23.75 17.25 -7.60
C THR A 11 22.86 17.48 -6.37
N ASN A 12 22.97 16.62 -5.36
CA ASN A 12 22.26 16.79 -4.10
C ASN A 12 22.84 17.92 -3.23
N SER A 13 24.16 17.98 -3.08
CA SER A 13 24.83 18.97 -2.22
C SER A 13 24.87 20.36 -2.84
N GLU A 14 25.11 20.47 -4.15
CA GLU A 14 25.34 21.76 -4.84
C GLU A 14 24.08 22.34 -5.46
N HIS A 15 23.11 21.50 -5.80
CA HIS A 15 21.91 21.92 -6.52
C HIS A 15 20.60 21.60 -5.78
N GLY A 16 20.66 21.01 -4.59
CA GLY A 16 19.49 20.82 -3.72
C GLY A 16 18.50 19.74 -4.19
N TYR A 17 18.85 18.90 -5.17
CA TYR A 17 17.99 17.79 -5.58
C TYR A 17 17.98 16.68 -4.53
N GLY A 18 16.88 15.94 -4.43
CA GLY A 18 16.84 14.76 -3.55
C GLY A 18 17.61 13.58 -4.14
N ALA A 19 18.47 12.96 -3.34
CA ALA A 19 19.17 11.72 -3.70
C ALA A 19 18.51 10.49 -3.09
N TYR A 20 18.26 9.48 -3.93
CA TYR A 20 17.55 8.26 -3.54
C TYR A 20 18.09 7.04 -4.29
N PHE A 21 17.91 5.86 -3.71
CA PHE A 21 18.14 4.58 -4.36
C PHE A 21 16.96 3.64 -4.12
N GLY A 22 16.72 2.73 -5.05
CA GLY A 22 15.76 1.64 -4.83
C GLY A 22 16.45 0.46 -4.14
N VAL A 23 15.83 -0.09 -3.09
CA VAL A 23 16.39 -1.26 -2.37
C VAL A 23 16.32 -2.51 -3.25
N ALA A 24 15.19 -2.72 -3.91
CA ALA A 24 15.05 -3.81 -4.87
C ALA A 24 15.76 -3.48 -6.18
N THR A 25 16.51 -4.45 -6.70
CA THR A 25 17.13 -4.38 -8.03
C THR A 25 16.05 -4.34 -9.10
N ARG A 26 16.39 -3.78 -10.25
CA ARG A 26 15.49 -3.65 -11.39
C ARG A 26 16.11 -4.26 -12.63
N ARG A 27 15.26 -4.69 -13.56
CA ARG A 27 15.74 -5.15 -14.86
C ARG A 27 16.52 -4.04 -15.56
N VAL A 28 17.52 -4.43 -16.32
CA VAL A 28 18.26 -3.53 -17.18
C VAL A 28 17.41 -3.08 -18.38
N GLY A 29 17.86 -2.03 -19.08
CA GLY A 29 17.21 -1.57 -20.32
C GLY A 29 15.93 -0.77 -20.09
N LEU A 30 15.76 -0.13 -18.94
CA LEU A 30 14.75 0.92 -18.79
C LEU A 30 15.19 2.14 -19.61
N SER A 31 14.28 2.71 -20.40
CA SER A 31 14.58 3.96 -21.11
C SER A 31 14.71 5.12 -20.13
N ARG A 32 15.38 6.21 -20.54
CA ARG A 32 15.51 7.44 -19.74
C ARG A 32 14.17 8.02 -19.24
N TRP A 33 13.06 7.66 -19.88
CA TRP A 33 11.71 8.14 -19.57
C TRP A 33 10.86 7.11 -18.83
N GLN A 34 11.38 5.90 -18.62
CA GLN A 34 10.65 4.82 -17.99
C GLN A 34 11.00 4.72 -16.51
N ARG A 35 10.01 4.92 -15.65
CA ARG A 35 10.15 4.69 -14.21
C ARG A 35 10.22 3.19 -13.92
N GLY A 36 11.21 2.77 -13.14
CA GLY A 36 11.28 1.41 -12.61
C GLY A 36 10.26 1.16 -11.49
N GLY A 37 9.04 0.78 -11.85
CA GLY A 37 7.98 0.40 -10.93
C GLY A 37 8.07 -1.05 -10.46
N VAL A 38 7.01 -1.53 -9.80
CA VAL A 38 6.91 -2.91 -9.27
C VAL A 38 7.12 -3.96 -10.36
N SER A 39 6.65 -3.73 -11.58
CA SER A 39 6.81 -4.64 -12.73
C SER A 39 8.26 -4.86 -13.12
N GLU A 40 9.16 -3.96 -12.75
CA GLU A 40 10.57 -4.01 -13.15
C GLU A 40 11.48 -4.54 -12.05
N VAL A 41 10.95 -4.81 -10.86
CA VAL A 41 11.69 -5.37 -9.73
C VAL A 41 12.09 -6.81 -10.04
N VAL A 42 13.37 -7.13 -9.82
CA VAL A 42 13.93 -8.48 -10.07
C VAL A 42 14.16 -9.21 -8.76
N ASN A 43 14.88 -8.59 -7.82
CA ASN A 43 15.21 -9.19 -6.54
C ASN A 43 15.26 -8.13 -5.42
N LEU A 44 14.86 -8.53 -4.22
CA LEU A 44 14.99 -7.72 -3.02
C LEU A 44 16.12 -8.29 -2.13
N PRO A 45 17.29 -7.62 -2.05
CA PRO A 45 18.44 -8.10 -1.27
C PRO A 45 18.31 -7.84 0.23
N ALA A 46 17.38 -6.98 0.65
CA ALA A 46 17.19 -6.63 2.05
C ALA A 46 15.72 -6.31 2.33
N LEU A 47 15.19 -6.77 3.47
CA LEU A 47 13.96 -6.19 4.01
C LEU A 47 14.27 -4.82 4.57
N PHE A 48 13.31 -3.90 4.53
CA PHE A 48 13.54 -2.52 4.95
C PHE A 48 12.28 -1.88 5.55
N VAL A 49 12.48 -0.86 6.37
CA VAL A 49 11.43 0.00 6.91
C VAL A 49 11.91 1.45 6.92
N ASP A 50 11.00 2.38 6.66
CA ASP A 50 11.18 3.81 6.89
C ASP A 50 10.37 4.20 8.12
N ILE A 51 11.00 4.81 9.12
CA ILE A 51 10.37 5.25 10.35
C ILE A 51 10.56 6.77 10.45
N ASP A 52 9.51 7.53 10.13
CA ASP A 52 9.50 9.00 10.19
C ASP A 52 9.16 9.50 11.60
N ARG A 53 9.98 9.09 12.58
CA ARG A 53 9.90 9.51 14.00
C ARG A 53 11.28 9.89 14.50
N GLU A 54 11.33 10.57 15.64
CA GLU A 54 12.58 10.98 16.27
C GLU A 54 13.55 9.77 16.40
N PRO A 55 14.83 9.90 15.97
CA PRO A 55 15.75 8.77 15.89
C PRO A 55 15.99 8.03 17.20
N ARG A 56 16.07 8.70 18.36
CA ARG A 56 16.26 8.03 19.65
C ARG A 56 15.06 7.15 19.99
N GLU A 57 13.83 7.60 19.77
CA GLU A 57 12.63 6.77 19.96
C GLU A 57 12.62 5.56 19.01
N ALA A 58 12.87 5.79 17.72
CA ALA A 58 12.88 4.73 16.72
C ALA A 58 13.97 3.67 16.99
N LEU A 59 15.15 4.10 17.46
CA LEU A 59 16.22 3.19 17.89
C LEU A 59 15.85 2.38 19.14
N ALA A 60 15.06 2.95 20.07
CA ALA A 60 14.59 2.21 21.24
C ALA A 60 13.65 1.07 20.85
N ASP A 61 12.77 1.29 19.88
CA ASP A 61 11.89 0.25 19.33
C ASP A 61 12.69 -0.83 18.61
N LEU A 62 13.71 -0.46 17.81
CA LEU A 62 14.60 -1.43 17.15
C LEU A 62 15.38 -2.29 18.15
N LYS A 63 15.86 -1.73 19.27
CA LYS A 63 16.56 -2.49 20.32
C LYS A 63 15.68 -3.53 21.00
N ARG A 64 14.37 -3.31 21.03
CA ARG A 64 13.37 -4.25 21.58
C ARG A 64 12.86 -5.24 20.54
N PHE A 65 13.18 -5.02 19.27
CA PHE A 65 12.75 -5.88 18.20
C PHE A 65 13.58 -7.18 18.18
N PRO A 66 12.97 -8.36 18.00
CA PRO A 66 13.68 -9.64 18.15
C PRO A 66 14.84 -9.86 17.18
N VAL A 67 14.83 -9.19 16.02
CA VAL A 67 15.85 -9.32 14.98
C VAL A 67 16.45 -7.95 14.72
N LEU A 68 17.70 -7.71 15.10
CA LEU A 68 18.33 -6.40 14.92
C LEU A 68 18.62 -6.11 13.44
N PRO A 69 18.49 -4.86 12.96
CA PRO A 69 18.86 -4.52 11.60
C PRO A 69 20.37 -4.64 11.35
N SER A 70 20.74 -5.07 10.16
CA SER A 70 22.13 -5.11 9.67
C SER A 70 22.67 -3.69 9.43
N VAL A 71 21.80 -2.79 8.94
CA VAL A 71 22.16 -1.40 8.64
C VAL A 71 21.06 -0.48 9.15
N VAL A 72 21.45 0.63 9.79
CA VAL A 72 20.56 1.72 10.17
C VAL A 72 21.11 3.02 9.62
N VAL A 73 20.27 3.79 8.94
CA VAL A 73 20.60 5.09 8.38
C VAL A 73 19.69 6.13 9.02
N PHE A 74 20.25 7.19 9.57
CA PHE A 74 19.49 8.38 9.91
C PHE A 74 19.13 9.09 8.61
N SER A 75 17.84 9.24 8.31
CA SER A 75 17.35 9.73 7.01
C SER A 75 17.16 11.26 6.96
N GLY A 76 17.77 11.94 7.92
CA GLY A 76 17.69 13.38 8.10
C GLY A 76 16.65 13.82 9.12
N PHE A 77 15.73 12.98 9.57
CA PHE A 77 14.82 13.24 10.70
C PHE A 77 14.11 11.98 11.21
N GLY A 78 14.20 10.87 10.47
CA GLY A 78 13.79 9.55 10.89
C GLY A 78 14.92 8.55 10.71
N ILE A 79 14.57 7.26 10.65
CA ILE A 79 15.54 6.21 10.38
C ILE A 79 15.05 5.27 9.28
N HIS A 80 15.99 4.80 8.46
CA HIS A 80 15.81 3.63 7.63
C HIS A 80 16.54 2.47 8.28
N ALA A 81 15.86 1.35 8.47
CA ALA A 81 16.47 0.12 8.96
C ALA A 81 16.39 -0.96 7.88
N TYR A 82 17.49 -1.70 7.71
CA TYR A 82 17.65 -2.73 6.70
C TYR A 82 18.12 -4.04 7.33
N TRP A 83 17.51 -5.14 6.91
CA TRP A 83 17.92 -6.50 7.24
C TRP A 83 18.41 -7.16 5.95
N LEU A 84 19.72 -7.30 5.81
CA LEU A 84 20.33 -7.92 4.64
C LEU A 84 19.97 -9.40 4.61
N LEU A 85 19.55 -9.89 3.45
CA LEU A 85 19.17 -11.29 3.27
C LEU A 85 20.36 -12.09 2.75
N LYS A 86 20.55 -13.31 3.26
CA LYS A 86 21.53 -14.27 2.72
C LYS A 86 21.23 -14.58 1.26
N GLU A 87 19.96 -14.88 0.98
CA GLU A 87 19.44 -15.07 -0.37
C GLU A 87 18.45 -13.95 -0.71
N PRO A 88 18.69 -13.15 -1.77
CA PRO A 88 17.75 -12.14 -2.20
C PRO A 88 16.39 -12.75 -2.52
N LEU A 89 15.32 -12.11 -2.05
CA LEU A 89 13.96 -12.52 -2.39
C LEU A 89 13.71 -12.34 -3.89
N LYS A 90 13.45 -13.46 -4.56
CA LYS A 90 13.08 -13.54 -5.98
C LYS A 90 11.64 -14.00 -6.05
N GLU A 91 10.86 -13.35 -6.91
CA GLU A 91 9.49 -13.76 -7.24
C GLU A 91 8.48 -13.64 -6.05
N ASN A 92 7.20 -13.44 -6.37
CA ASN A 92 6.11 -13.17 -5.42
C ASN A 92 6.21 -11.82 -4.64
N VAL A 93 6.07 -10.73 -5.39
CA VAL A 93 5.91 -9.36 -4.87
C VAL A 93 4.85 -9.25 -3.77
N GLY A 94 3.75 -10.00 -3.87
CA GLY A 94 2.67 -9.97 -2.89
C GLY A 94 3.13 -10.39 -1.50
N ARG A 95 3.82 -11.53 -1.39
CA ARG A 95 4.38 -12.03 -0.13
C ARG A 95 5.47 -11.11 0.41
N THR A 96 6.32 -10.56 -0.45
CA THR A 96 7.36 -9.61 -0.04
C THR A 96 6.76 -8.32 0.51
N ASN A 97 5.74 -7.76 -0.14
CA ASN A 97 5.04 -6.59 0.38
C ASN A 97 4.32 -6.88 1.70
N GLN A 98 3.81 -8.10 1.92
CA GLN A 98 3.25 -8.51 3.22
C GLN A 98 4.31 -8.52 4.32
N LEU A 99 5.53 -9.01 4.03
CA LEU A 99 6.66 -8.95 4.98
C LEU A 99 7.04 -7.49 5.31
N LEU A 100 7.20 -6.63 4.30
CA LEU A 100 7.50 -5.21 4.50
C LEU A 100 6.39 -4.51 5.31
N SER A 101 5.13 -4.81 5.02
CA SER A 101 3.97 -4.26 5.76
C SER A 101 3.94 -4.75 7.21
N ALA A 102 4.30 -6.01 7.45
CA ALA A 102 4.38 -6.56 8.79
C ALA A 102 5.49 -5.90 9.62
N LEU A 103 6.67 -5.70 9.02
CA LEU A 103 7.79 -4.96 9.61
C LEU A 103 7.38 -3.52 9.94
N ALA A 104 6.83 -2.79 8.97
CA ALA A 104 6.36 -1.42 9.15
C ALA A 104 5.37 -1.29 10.31
N ARG A 105 4.35 -2.15 10.34
CA ARG A 105 3.36 -2.15 11.43
C ARG A 105 3.99 -2.44 12.80
N ARG A 106 4.94 -3.37 12.88
CA ARG A 106 5.56 -3.77 14.15
C ARG A 106 6.53 -2.73 14.70
N LEU A 107 7.09 -1.90 13.82
CA LEU A 107 8.06 -0.85 14.15
C LEU A 107 7.48 0.57 14.02
N HIS A 108 6.17 0.68 13.81
CA HIS A 108 5.46 1.95 13.59
C HIS A 108 6.10 2.80 12.48
N GLY A 109 6.49 2.15 11.39
CA GLY A 109 7.02 2.77 10.18
C GLY A 109 6.00 2.87 9.05
N ASP A 110 6.42 3.47 7.96
CA ASP A 110 5.59 3.72 6.78
C ASP A 110 5.27 2.43 6.02
N SER A 111 4.07 2.38 5.45
CA SER A 111 3.65 1.27 4.59
C SER A 111 4.29 1.40 3.20
N LEU A 112 5.41 0.70 2.99
CA LEU A 112 6.17 0.72 1.74
C LEU A 112 5.96 -0.54 0.90
N THR A 113 6.37 -0.47 -0.36
CA THR A 113 6.40 -1.61 -1.28
C THR A 113 7.82 -1.84 -1.80
N VAL A 114 8.06 -3.00 -2.41
CA VAL A 114 9.36 -3.34 -3.04
C VAL A 114 9.87 -2.30 -4.05
N ALA A 115 8.99 -1.49 -4.64
CA ALA A 115 9.38 -0.46 -5.62
C ALA A 115 9.80 0.87 -4.98
N GLN A 116 9.71 1.00 -3.66
CA GLN A 116 10.01 2.23 -2.95
C GLN A 116 11.49 2.59 -3.05
N CYS A 117 11.77 3.89 -3.09
CA CYS A 117 13.11 4.43 -2.99
C CYS A 117 13.36 4.97 -1.57
N MET A 118 14.58 4.78 -1.09
CA MET A 118 15.07 5.27 0.21
C MET A 118 16.08 6.39 -0.03
N ARG A 119 16.27 7.26 0.96
CA ARG A 119 17.34 8.28 0.92
C ARG A 119 18.70 7.60 0.79
N LEU A 120 19.52 8.14 -0.10
CA LEU A 120 20.89 7.71 -0.24
C LEU A 120 21.71 8.14 0.99
N PRO A 121 22.46 7.24 1.64
CA PRO A 121 23.44 7.63 2.65
C PRO A 121 24.47 8.62 2.09
N SER A 122 25.00 9.48 2.96
CA SER A 122 25.93 10.57 2.61
C SER A 122 25.32 11.69 1.75
N SER A 123 24.00 11.70 1.58
CA SER A 123 23.27 12.80 0.93
C SER A 123 22.47 13.63 1.93
N TYR A 124 22.16 14.88 1.59
CA TYR A 124 21.32 15.76 2.40
C TYR A 124 19.83 15.57 2.13
N ASN A 125 19.02 15.59 3.18
CA ASN A 125 17.58 15.62 3.06
C ASN A 125 17.09 17.04 2.72
N THR A 126 16.81 17.26 1.44
CA THR A 126 16.47 18.59 0.87
C THR A 126 15.00 18.99 1.02
N LYS A 127 14.20 18.27 1.83
CA LYS A 127 12.82 18.70 2.13
C LYS A 127 12.86 19.99 2.99
N PRO A 128 12.00 20.98 2.74
CA PRO A 128 12.07 22.28 3.43
C PRO A 128 12.07 22.20 4.97
N GLN A 129 11.27 21.30 5.53
CA GLN A 129 11.15 21.10 6.98
C GLN A 129 12.33 20.31 7.58
N ARG A 130 13.28 19.87 6.75
CA ARG A 130 14.34 18.94 7.14
C ARG A 130 15.73 19.58 7.23
N HIS A 131 15.81 20.89 7.05
CA HIS A 131 16.99 21.73 7.28
C HIS A 131 18.29 21.22 6.66
N HIS A 132 18.21 20.57 5.49
CA HIS A 132 19.38 19.96 4.83
C HIS A 132 20.16 19.03 5.77
N THR A 133 19.47 18.23 6.58
CA THR A 133 20.14 17.28 7.50
C THR A 133 20.79 16.15 6.70
N LEU A 134 22.03 15.80 7.04
CA LEU A 134 22.78 14.72 6.40
C LEU A 134 22.15 13.35 6.70
N CYS A 135 21.99 12.54 5.66
CA CYS A 135 21.61 11.14 5.82
C CYS A 135 22.86 10.32 6.16
N GLN A 136 22.97 9.80 7.39
CA GLN A 136 24.19 9.17 7.88
C GLN A 136 23.95 7.71 8.28
N VAL A 137 24.90 6.84 7.93
CA VAL A 137 24.90 5.46 8.45
C VAL A 137 25.23 5.49 9.94
N ASN A 138 24.30 5.02 10.77
CA ASN A 138 24.46 4.92 12.23
C ASN A 138 24.86 3.51 12.67
N VAL A 139 24.39 2.47 11.97
CA VAL A 139 24.79 1.07 12.20
C VAL A 139 25.23 0.48 10.87
N TRP A 140 26.39 -0.15 10.87
CA TRP A 140 26.95 -0.83 9.70
C TRP A 140 27.48 -2.21 10.10
N ARG A 141 26.71 -3.26 9.79
CA ARG A 141 27.05 -4.66 10.04
C ARG A 141 26.75 -5.50 8.79
N PRO A 142 27.52 -5.32 7.70
CA PRO A 142 27.23 -5.96 6.41
C PRO A 142 27.34 -7.49 6.47
N ASP A 143 28.14 -8.02 7.39
CA ASP A 143 28.30 -9.47 7.59
C ASP A 143 27.11 -10.12 8.33
N VAL A 144 26.22 -9.30 8.92
CA VAL A 144 25.02 -9.78 9.60
C VAL A 144 23.91 -9.91 8.56
N THR A 145 23.66 -11.14 8.14
CA THR A 145 22.68 -11.49 7.10
C THR A 145 21.69 -12.53 7.63
N TYR A 146 20.47 -12.50 7.08
CA TYR A 146 19.35 -13.27 7.58
C TYR A 146 18.74 -14.17 6.52
N GLU A 147 18.25 -15.32 6.94
CA GLU A 147 17.28 -16.10 6.18
C GLU A 147 15.90 -15.42 6.29
N VAL A 148 15.13 -15.42 5.19
CA VAL A 148 13.77 -14.84 5.19
C VAL A 148 12.87 -15.53 6.22
N ALA A 149 13.11 -16.83 6.49
CA ALA A 149 12.36 -17.60 7.47
C ALA A 149 12.43 -17.01 8.90
N GLU A 150 13.48 -16.28 9.24
CA GLU A 150 13.63 -15.60 10.54
C GLU A 150 12.60 -14.48 10.73
N PHE A 151 11.98 -14.01 9.65
CA PHE A 151 10.90 -13.01 9.68
C PHE A 151 9.51 -13.65 9.57
N ALA A 152 9.40 -14.99 9.46
CA ALA A 152 8.12 -15.67 9.30
C ALA A 152 7.17 -15.42 10.48
N GLN A 153 7.71 -15.26 11.69
CA GLN A 153 6.98 -14.89 12.91
C GLN A 153 6.34 -13.49 12.89
N LEU A 154 6.80 -12.60 12.00
CA LEU A 154 6.20 -11.28 11.81
C LEU A 154 4.98 -11.35 10.92
N LEU A 155 4.97 -12.33 10.01
CA LEU A 155 3.79 -12.60 9.23
C LEU A 155 2.72 -13.10 10.21
N PRO A 156 1.47 -12.67 10.04
CA PRO A 156 0.39 -13.33 10.76
C PRO A 156 0.49 -14.83 10.47
N VAL A 157 0.45 -15.66 11.52
CA VAL A 157 0.26 -17.10 11.36
C VAL A 157 -0.88 -17.27 10.35
N PRO A 158 -0.75 -18.13 9.32
CA PRO A 158 -1.90 -18.55 8.54
C PRO A 158 -2.81 -19.30 9.51
N THR A 159 -3.58 -18.52 10.27
CA THR A 159 -4.75 -19.01 10.95
C THR A 159 -5.59 -19.58 9.82
N PRO A 160 -6.14 -20.80 9.92
CA PRO A 160 -7.27 -21.14 9.08
C PRO A 160 -8.19 -19.95 9.22
N SER A 161 -8.36 -19.19 8.12
CA SER A 161 -8.98 -17.87 8.21
C SER A 161 -10.26 -18.11 8.99
N PRO A 162 -10.50 -17.43 10.14
CA PRO A 162 -11.79 -17.56 10.78
C PRO A 162 -12.75 -17.20 9.67
N ARG A 163 -13.52 -18.21 9.24
CA ARG A 163 -14.50 -18.14 8.16
C ARG A 163 -15.12 -16.76 8.28
N LYS A 164 -14.74 -15.84 7.37
CA LYS A 164 -14.84 -14.38 7.59
C LYS A 164 -16.11 -14.13 8.39
N GLN A 165 -15.96 -13.93 9.70
CA GLN A 165 -17.12 -13.77 10.53
C GLN A 165 -17.74 -12.49 10.00
N THR A 166 -18.97 -12.64 9.51
CA THR A 166 -19.90 -11.55 9.26
C THR A 166 -19.67 -10.53 10.35
N PRO A 167 -19.42 -9.25 10.03
CA PRO A 167 -19.08 -8.26 11.04
C PRO A 167 -20.07 -8.38 12.19
N THR A 168 -19.56 -8.76 13.36
CA THR A 168 -20.34 -8.79 14.59
C THR A 168 -20.94 -7.41 14.72
N GLN A 169 -22.27 -7.40 14.80
CA GLN A 169 -23.06 -6.19 14.88
C GLN A 169 -22.43 -5.27 15.93
N PHE A 170 -21.82 -4.17 15.48
CA PHE A 170 -21.75 -3.01 16.34
C PHE A 170 -23.19 -2.67 16.65
N SER A 171 -23.59 -2.75 17.92
CA SER A 171 -24.80 -2.11 18.42
C SER A 171 -24.57 -0.60 18.33
N VAL A 172 -24.58 -0.07 17.11
CA VAL A 172 -24.78 1.34 16.86
C VAL A 172 -26.28 1.53 17.01
N ALA A 173 -26.68 2.36 17.96
CA ALA A 173 -28.03 2.87 18.06
C ALA A 173 -28.54 3.22 16.65
N SER A 174 -29.58 2.49 16.22
CA SER A 174 -30.39 2.67 15.00
C SER A 174 -29.81 3.65 13.97
N ALA A 175 -28.68 3.28 13.36
CA ALA A 175 -28.22 3.96 12.16
C ALA A 175 -29.26 3.67 11.06
N PRO A 176 -29.69 4.68 10.29
CA PRO A 176 -30.70 4.48 9.26
C PRO A 176 -30.18 3.44 8.26
N THR A 177 -30.97 2.38 8.07
CA THR A 177 -30.62 1.27 7.19
C THR A 177 -30.66 1.77 5.74
N VAL A 178 -29.71 1.37 4.89
CA VAL A 178 -29.73 1.75 3.47
C VAL A 178 -30.96 1.16 2.79
N ASN A 179 -31.62 1.94 1.94
CA ASN A 179 -32.88 1.54 1.31
C ASN A 179 -32.73 0.29 0.42
N SER A 180 -33.35 -0.82 0.82
CA SER A 180 -33.25 -2.11 0.11
C SER A 180 -33.87 -2.10 -1.29
N ALA A 181 -34.93 -1.31 -1.51
CA ALA A 181 -35.55 -1.17 -2.83
C ALA A 181 -34.60 -0.50 -3.82
N LEU A 182 -33.86 0.53 -3.36
CA LEU A 182 -32.84 1.19 -4.16
C LEU A 182 -31.64 0.27 -4.45
N ILE A 183 -31.22 -0.52 -3.46
CA ILE A 183 -30.15 -1.53 -3.64
C ILE A 183 -30.57 -2.56 -4.71
N ALA A 184 -31.81 -3.06 -4.65
CA ALA A 184 -32.33 -4.02 -5.61
C ALA A 184 -32.34 -3.44 -7.04
N ALA A 185 -32.84 -2.21 -7.21
CA ALA A 185 -32.92 -1.56 -8.50
C ALA A 185 -31.53 -1.31 -9.13
N VAL A 186 -30.55 -0.89 -8.31
CA VAL A 186 -29.15 -0.76 -8.75
C VAL A 186 -28.55 -2.14 -9.08
N ALA A 187 -28.85 -3.18 -8.31
CA ALA A 187 -28.42 -4.55 -8.59
C ALA A 187 -28.94 -5.04 -9.95
N ASP A 188 -30.20 -4.78 -10.26
CA ASP A 188 -30.82 -5.17 -11.53
C ASP A 188 -30.16 -4.48 -12.71
N SER A 189 -29.88 -3.18 -12.61
CA SER A 189 -29.12 -2.48 -13.67
C SER A 189 -27.75 -3.09 -13.93
N PHE A 190 -27.05 -3.57 -12.88
CA PHE A 190 -25.79 -4.27 -13.07
C PHE A 190 -25.95 -5.64 -13.73
N ARG A 191 -27.02 -6.38 -13.40
CA ARG A 191 -27.32 -7.67 -14.05
C ARG A 191 -27.61 -7.49 -15.53
N GLU A 192 -28.39 -6.49 -15.90
CA GLU A 192 -28.69 -6.13 -17.29
C GLU A 192 -27.43 -5.77 -18.09
N ARG A 193 -26.44 -5.15 -17.43
CA ARG A 193 -25.12 -4.83 -18.00
C ARG A 193 -24.16 -6.03 -18.05
N GLY A 194 -24.62 -7.24 -17.75
CA GLY A 194 -23.84 -8.47 -17.86
C GLY A 194 -22.86 -8.72 -16.71
N TYR A 195 -23.05 -8.09 -15.55
CA TYR A 195 -22.20 -8.35 -14.38
C TYR A 195 -22.38 -9.78 -13.88
N ARG A 196 -21.27 -10.42 -13.49
CA ARG A 196 -21.28 -11.81 -13.03
C ARG A 196 -21.46 -11.91 -11.53
N ARG A 197 -22.47 -12.67 -11.12
CA ARG A 197 -22.77 -12.95 -9.72
C ARG A 197 -21.73 -13.91 -9.11
N ARG A 198 -21.25 -13.57 -7.92
CA ARG A 198 -20.52 -14.44 -6.99
C ARG A 198 -21.02 -14.15 -5.58
N GLU A 199 -21.78 -15.07 -5.00
CA GLU A 199 -22.45 -14.87 -3.70
C GLU A 199 -23.35 -13.62 -3.72
N SER A 200 -23.12 -12.67 -2.80
CA SER A 200 -23.81 -11.37 -2.71
C SER A 200 -23.21 -10.30 -3.62
N TRP A 201 -22.22 -10.62 -4.45
CA TRP A 201 -21.49 -9.66 -5.28
C TRP A 201 -21.83 -9.78 -6.76
N LEU A 202 -22.05 -8.64 -7.42
CA LEU A 202 -22.12 -8.51 -8.88
C LEU A 202 -20.80 -7.90 -9.38
N ASN A 203 -20.06 -8.62 -10.23
CA ASN A 203 -18.71 -8.22 -10.65
C ASN A 203 -18.67 -7.84 -12.14
N GLY A 204 -18.09 -6.69 -12.47
CA GLY A 204 -18.05 -6.16 -13.82
C GLY A 204 -17.07 -4.98 -13.99
N PRO A 205 -17.10 -4.32 -15.16
CA PRO A 205 -16.35 -3.08 -15.40
C PRO A 205 -16.85 -1.94 -14.51
N CYS A 206 -15.96 -1.16 -13.92
CA CYS A 206 -16.24 -0.01 -13.08
C CYS A 206 -17.13 1.03 -13.80
N PRO A 207 -18.21 1.50 -13.16
CA PRO A 207 -19.06 2.56 -13.72
C PRO A 207 -18.35 3.92 -13.84
N PHE A 208 -17.18 4.08 -13.22
CA PHE A 208 -16.33 5.27 -13.32
C PHE A 208 -15.12 5.02 -14.23
N SER A 209 -15.35 4.45 -15.41
CA SER A 209 -14.30 4.08 -16.37
C SER A 209 -13.36 5.24 -16.74
N HIS A 210 -13.81 6.49 -16.69
CA HIS A 210 -12.98 7.68 -16.90
C HIS A 210 -11.85 7.83 -15.86
N ARG A 211 -11.97 7.21 -14.69
CA ARG A 211 -10.91 7.17 -13.65
C ARG A 211 -9.85 6.11 -13.96
N HIS A 212 -10.05 5.29 -14.98
CA HIS A 212 -9.18 4.18 -15.36
C HIS A 212 -8.38 4.55 -16.62
N LYS A 213 -7.06 4.35 -16.59
CA LYS A 213 -6.14 4.70 -17.70
C LYS A 213 -6.50 4.11 -19.07
N ARG A 214 -7.32 3.05 -19.11
CA ARG A 214 -7.76 2.37 -20.35
C ARG A 214 -9.29 2.21 -20.45
N GLY A 215 -10.07 3.07 -19.78
CA GLY A 215 -11.54 3.00 -19.86
C GLY A 215 -12.16 1.74 -19.26
N ASP A 216 -11.43 1.07 -18.36
CA ASP A 216 -11.78 -0.16 -17.65
C ASP A 216 -12.29 -1.34 -18.52
N VAL A 217 -11.38 -1.92 -19.29
CA VAL A 217 -11.66 -3.07 -20.19
C VAL A 217 -11.79 -4.42 -19.44
N HIS A 218 -11.51 -4.46 -18.12
CA HIS A 218 -11.49 -5.67 -17.30
C HIS A 218 -12.36 -5.53 -16.06
N ARG A 219 -12.76 -6.65 -15.43
CA ARG A 219 -13.58 -6.63 -14.22
C ARG A 219 -12.78 -6.11 -13.04
N SER A 220 -12.94 -4.83 -12.74
CA SER A 220 -12.25 -4.17 -11.63
C SER A 220 -13.17 -3.85 -10.45
N PHE A 221 -14.50 -3.96 -10.64
CA PHE A 221 -15.52 -3.50 -9.71
C PHE A 221 -16.49 -4.62 -9.30
N GLY A 222 -16.90 -4.58 -8.04
CA GLY A 222 -17.95 -5.42 -7.46
C GLY A 222 -18.99 -4.59 -6.72
N PHE A 223 -20.27 -4.89 -6.90
CA PHE A 223 -21.40 -4.32 -6.15
C PHE A 223 -21.99 -5.35 -5.18
N ASN A 224 -22.12 -5.02 -3.91
CA ASN A 224 -22.70 -5.90 -2.90
C ASN A 224 -24.22 -5.68 -2.78
N THR A 225 -24.98 -6.70 -3.18
CA THR A 225 -26.45 -6.69 -3.22
C THR A 225 -27.12 -6.74 -1.85
N ALA A 226 -26.38 -7.03 -0.77
CA ALA A 226 -26.91 -7.04 0.60
C ALA A 226 -26.74 -5.69 1.31
N THR A 227 -25.69 -4.94 0.98
CA THR A 227 -25.28 -3.72 1.70
C THR A 227 -25.34 -2.45 0.84
N GLY A 228 -25.41 -2.58 -0.49
CA GLY A 228 -25.48 -1.45 -1.41
C GLY A 228 -24.16 -0.73 -1.67
N TYR A 229 -23.04 -1.17 -1.07
CA TYR A 229 -21.73 -0.59 -1.37
C TYR A 229 -21.04 -1.32 -2.53
N GLY A 230 -20.27 -0.55 -3.28
CA GLY A 230 -19.39 -1.04 -4.33
C GLY A 230 -17.92 -0.95 -3.95
N TYR A 231 -17.09 -1.80 -4.55
CA TYR A 231 -15.64 -1.77 -4.39
C TYR A 231 -14.96 -1.96 -5.74
N CYS A 232 -14.05 -1.05 -6.09
CA CYS A 232 -13.21 -1.11 -7.27
C CYS A 232 -11.73 -1.18 -6.88
N PHE A 233 -10.92 -2.02 -7.53
CA PHE A 233 -9.48 -2.10 -7.28
C PHE A 233 -8.71 -0.80 -7.59
N VAL A 234 -9.31 0.11 -8.36
CA VAL A 234 -8.73 1.41 -8.73
C VAL A 234 -9.42 2.57 -8.00
N CYS A 235 -10.76 2.60 -7.97
CA CYS A 235 -11.50 3.70 -7.35
C CYS A 235 -11.73 3.55 -5.85
N GLY A 236 -11.41 2.38 -5.27
CA GLY A 236 -11.69 2.07 -3.87
C GLY A 236 -13.17 1.83 -3.60
N THR A 237 -13.61 2.19 -2.39
CA THR A 237 -15.02 2.09 -1.99
C THR A 237 -15.88 3.12 -2.71
N ILE A 238 -17.01 2.67 -3.23
CA ILE A 238 -17.99 3.49 -3.95
C ILE A 238 -19.33 3.33 -3.21
N LEU A 239 -19.91 4.43 -2.76
CA LEU A 239 -21.16 4.39 -2.00
C LEU A 239 -22.37 4.27 -2.94
N LEU A 240 -23.49 3.80 -2.41
CA LEU A 240 -24.75 3.69 -3.18
C LEU A 240 -25.15 5.03 -3.82
N ARG A 241 -24.97 6.14 -3.10
CA ARG A 241 -25.23 7.50 -3.63
C ARG A 241 -24.40 7.82 -4.88
N ASP A 242 -23.14 7.39 -4.90
CA ASP A 242 -22.21 7.66 -6.00
C ASP A 242 -22.61 6.81 -7.21
N LEU A 243 -23.03 5.56 -6.96
CA LEU A 243 -23.59 4.67 -7.97
C LEU A 243 -24.89 5.22 -8.55
N CYS A 244 -25.78 5.77 -7.73
CA CYS A 244 -27.00 6.40 -8.23
C CYS A 244 -26.68 7.53 -9.21
N GLY A 245 -25.73 8.42 -8.86
CA GLY A 245 -25.27 9.48 -9.75
C GLY A 245 -24.67 8.95 -11.06
N ALA A 246 -23.86 7.89 -10.99
CA ALA A 246 -23.22 7.31 -12.17
C ALA A 246 -24.18 6.51 -13.07
N LEU A 247 -25.24 5.93 -12.50
CA LEU A 247 -26.19 5.07 -13.19
C LEU A 247 -27.50 5.78 -13.55
N GLY A 248 -27.67 7.05 -13.16
CA GLY A 248 -28.86 7.84 -13.45
C GLY A 248 -30.07 7.53 -12.54
N PHE A 249 -29.85 6.91 -11.39
CA PHE A 249 -30.93 6.66 -10.43
C PHE A 249 -31.20 7.91 -9.60
N GLN A 250 -32.48 8.24 -9.42
CA GLN A 250 -32.93 9.25 -8.47
C GLN A 250 -33.46 8.55 -7.21
N PRO A 251 -32.75 8.61 -6.07
CA PRO A 251 -33.13 7.88 -4.85
C PRO A 251 -34.56 8.17 -4.37
N ALA A 252 -35.09 9.37 -4.62
CA ALA A 252 -36.43 9.78 -4.24
C ALA A 252 -37.53 8.84 -4.79
N TYR A 253 -37.38 8.31 -6.01
CA TYR A 253 -38.35 7.38 -6.60
C TYR A 253 -38.41 6.01 -5.94
N TYR A 254 -37.44 5.72 -5.08
CA TYR A 254 -37.33 4.46 -4.37
C TYR A 254 -37.58 4.62 -2.86
N GLY A 255 -37.95 5.82 -2.40
CA GLY A 255 -38.14 6.12 -0.97
C GLY A 255 -36.90 6.72 -0.27
N GLY A 256 -35.91 7.19 -1.03
CA GLY A 256 -34.69 7.84 -0.52
C GLY A 256 -33.48 6.90 -0.43
N LEU A 257 -32.31 7.45 -0.10
CA LEU A 257 -31.06 6.68 0.08
C LEU A 257 -31.10 5.77 1.32
N LEU A 258 -31.89 6.18 2.31
CA LEU A 258 -32.06 5.51 3.59
C LEU A 258 -33.49 4.98 3.65
N ALA A 259 -33.69 3.86 4.32
CA ALA A 259 -35.01 3.32 4.62
C ALA A 259 -35.78 4.35 5.45
N ALA A 260 -37.07 4.52 5.16
CA ALA A 260 -37.95 5.32 5.99
C ALA A 260 -38.00 4.69 7.39
N SER A 261 -37.74 5.49 8.43
CA SER A 261 -37.99 5.07 9.80
C SER A 261 -39.48 4.79 9.94
N THR A 262 -39.84 3.53 10.21
CA THR A 262 -41.20 3.20 10.64
C THR A 262 -41.45 3.92 11.95
N ALA A 263 -42.41 4.84 11.95
CA ALA A 263 -42.94 5.47 13.17
C ALA A 263 -43.71 4.45 14.01
#